data_AF-A0A7V6T8P2-F1
#
_entry.id   AF-A0A7V6T8P2-F1
#
_cell.length_a   1.000
_cell.length_b   1.000
_cell.length_c   1.000
_cell.angle_alpha   90.00
_cell.angle_beta   90.00
_cell.angle_gamma   90.00
#
_symmetry.space_group_name_H-M   'P 1'
#
loop_
_entity.id
_entity.type
_entity.pdbx_description
1 polymer ?
#
loop_
_entity_poly.entity_id
_entity_poly.type
_entity_poly.pdbx_seq_one_letter_code
_entity_poly.pdbx_strand_id
1 'polypeptide(L)'
;MEVREKLREMGVVGAGGAGFPTYAKLKQGGIDYYIANGAECEPLLDVSKEIMARFPHKVVKGLNHLKNYTGANNAVIALKGKYKNALKALNNNLVNKGFDI
;
A
#
# COMPACT_ATOMS: atom_id res chain seq x y z
N MET A 1 -20.71 0.00 -9.14
CA MET A 1 -20.06 1.11 -8.42
C MET A 1 -18.56 0.95 -8.49
N GLU A 2 -17.90 1.93 -9.08
CA GLU A 2 -16.47 1.96 -9.33
C GLU A 2 -15.68 2.08 -8.02
N VAL A 3 -14.41 1.62 -7.98
CA VAL A 3 -13.56 1.71 -6.78
C VAL A 3 -13.42 3.16 -6.30
N ARG A 4 -13.25 4.10 -7.23
CA ARG A 4 -13.09 5.52 -6.92
C ARG A 4 -14.35 6.13 -6.28
N GLU A 5 -15.54 5.75 -6.75
CA GLU A 5 -16.82 6.18 -6.17
C GLU A 5 -16.98 5.66 -4.74
N LYS A 6 -16.69 4.36 -4.52
CA LYS A 6 -16.69 3.75 -3.18
C LYS A 6 -15.76 4.49 -2.21
N LEU A 7 -14.54 4.81 -2.65
CA LEU A 7 -13.56 5.54 -1.82
C LEU A 7 -14.05 6.95 -1.46
N ARG A 8 -14.76 7.62 -2.39
CA ARG A 8 -15.35 8.94 -2.14
C ARG A 8 -16.49 8.86 -1.13
N GLU A 9 -17.44 7.94 -1.32
CA GLU A 9 -18.61 7.78 -0.45
C GLU A 9 -18.23 7.36 0.98
N MET A 10 -17.21 6.50 1.11
CA MET A 10 -16.71 6.04 2.40
C MET A 10 -15.76 7.04 3.07
N GLY A 11 -15.48 8.18 2.45
CA GLY A 11 -14.61 9.22 3.01
C GLY A 11 -13.15 8.78 3.21
N VAL A 12 -12.62 7.89 2.35
CA VAL A 12 -11.27 7.34 2.52
C VAL A 12 -10.22 8.39 2.15
N VAL A 13 -9.35 8.70 3.11
CA VAL A 13 -8.25 9.66 2.98
C VAL A 13 -6.89 8.98 3.14
N GLY A 14 -5.83 9.67 2.72
CA GLY A 14 -4.46 9.22 2.92
C GLY A 14 -4.10 9.15 4.42
N ALA A 15 -3.82 7.94 4.89
CA ALA A 15 -3.47 7.65 6.30
C ALA A 15 -2.02 8.03 6.68
N GLY A 16 -1.31 8.80 5.84
CA GLY A 16 0.07 9.24 6.07
C GLY A 16 0.21 10.60 6.75
N GLY A 17 -0.88 11.21 7.20
CA GLY A 17 -0.90 12.50 7.91
C GLY A 17 -1.63 13.61 7.15
N ALA A 18 -1.32 13.83 5.87
CA ALA A 18 -1.89 14.93 5.09
C ALA A 18 -3.41 14.84 4.86
N GLY A 19 -4.01 13.65 5.01
CA GLY A 19 -5.46 13.47 4.84
C GLY A 19 -5.96 13.72 3.42
N PHE A 20 -5.09 13.68 2.40
CA PHE A 20 -5.50 13.93 1.03
C PHE A 20 -6.51 12.87 0.56
N PRO A 21 -7.62 13.24 -0.11
CA PRO A 21 -8.64 12.26 -0.51
C PRO A 21 -8.10 11.20 -1.47
N THR A 22 -8.23 9.93 -1.10
CA THR A 22 -7.64 8.81 -1.87
C THR A 22 -8.28 8.70 -3.25
N TYR A 23 -9.59 8.94 -3.36
CA TYR A 23 -10.31 8.94 -4.64
C TYR A 23 -9.87 10.05 -5.60
N ALA A 24 -9.35 11.16 -5.08
CA ALA A 24 -8.86 12.28 -5.88
C ALA A 24 -7.44 11.99 -6.41
N LYS A 25 -6.65 11.22 -5.66
CA LYS A 25 -5.33 10.75 -6.09
C LYS A 25 -5.42 9.63 -7.12
N LEU A 26 -6.45 8.79 -7.03
CA LEU A 26 -6.65 7.64 -7.91
C LEU A 26 -7.22 8.08 -9.27
N LYS A 27 -6.51 7.74 -10.35
CA LYS A 27 -6.91 8.02 -11.74
C LYS A 27 -6.90 6.70 -12.53
N GLN A 28 -7.77 6.59 -13.53
CA GLN A 28 -7.66 5.50 -14.52
C GLN A 28 -6.55 5.87 -15.51
N GLY A 29 -5.48 5.07 -15.54
CA GLY A 29 -4.32 5.31 -16.40
C GLY A 29 -3.36 6.42 -15.92
N GLY A 30 -2.18 6.47 -16.55
CA GLY A 30 -1.12 7.44 -16.24
C GLY A 30 -0.39 7.20 -14.91
N ILE A 31 -0.49 5.98 -14.37
CA ILE A 31 0.23 5.56 -13.17
C ILE A 31 1.11 4.37 -13.55
N ASP A 32 2.43 4.58 -13.55
CA ASP A 32 3.39 3.52 -13.90
C ASP A 32 3.86 2.72 -12.69
N TYR A 33 3.88 3.37 -11.52
CA TYR A 33 4.42 2.83 -10.27
C TYR A 33 3.50 3.12 -9.09
N TYR A 34 3.33 2.10 -8.25
CA TYR A 34 2.86 2.28 -6.88
C TYR A 34 4.00 2.15 -5.89
N ILE A 35 4.00 3.04 -4.89
CA ILE A 35 4.92 2.97 -3.75
C ILE A 35 4.09 2.91 -2.48
N ALA A 36 4.10 1.77 -1.81
CA ALA A 36 3.56 1.65 -0.46
C ALA A 36 4.63 2.13 0.54
N ASN A 37 4.41 3.31 1.12
CA ASN A 37 5.33 3.91 2.06
C ASN A 37 5.13 3.32 3.47
N GLY A 38 6.03 2.42 3.89
CA GLY A 38 6.13 1.91 5.25
C GLY A 38 7.29 2.53 6.04
N ALA A 39 7.96 3.56 5.51
CA ALA A 39 9.11 4.19 6.12
C ALA A 39 8.69 5.31 7.10
N GLU A 40 7.94 4.97 8.15
CA GLU A 40 7.51 5.93 9.17
C GLU A 40 8.71 6.52 9.92
N CYS A 41 8.81 7.85 9.96
CA CYS A 41 9.86 8.61 10.63
C CYS A 41 9.41 9.38 11.88
N GLU A 42 8.11 9.54 12.06
CA GLU A 42 7.56 10.24 13.23
C GLU A 42 7.86 9.45 14.51
N PRO A 43 8.36 10.09 15.59
CA PRO A 43 8.58 9.41 16.86
C PRO A 43 7.29 8.77 17.39
N LEU A 44 7.43 7.58 17.99
CA LEU A 44 6.35 6.79 18.60
C LEU A 44 5.29 6.24 17.63
N LEU A 45 5.32 6.59 16.34
CA LEU A 45 4.47 5.97 15.33
C LEU A 45 5.16 4.74 14.74
N ASP A 46 4.48 3.61 14.86
CA ASP A 46 4.90 2.31 14.36
C ASP A 46 3.77 1.61 13.56
N VAL A 47 2.75 2.36 13.15
CA VAL A 47 1.49 1.79 12.65
C VAL A 47 1.72 1.02 11.35
N SER A 48 2.40 1.62 10.38
CA SER A 48 2.71 0.99 9.09
C SER A 48 3.64 -0.21 9.28
N LYS A 49 4.61 -0.10 10.20
CA LYS A 49 5.51 -1.22 10.55
C LYS A 49 4.71 -2.41 11.06
N GLU A 50 3.80 -2.19 12.01
CA GLU A 50 2.97 -3.24 12.60
C GLU A 50 1.96 -3.81 11.62
N ILE A 51 1.34 -2.98 10.77
CA ILE A 51 0.42 -3.45 9.71
C ILE A 51 1.16 -4.35 8.72
N MET A 52 2.36 -3.96 8.28
CA MET A 52 3.15 -4.75 7.33
C MET A 52 3.69 -6.04 7.96
N ALA A 53 3.99 -6.05 9.26
CA ALA A 53 4.43 -7.26 9.97
C ALA A 53 3.28 -8.24 10.27
N ARG A 54 2.12 -7.74 10.72
CA ARG A 54 1.01 -8.57 11.19
C ARG A 54 -0.01 -8.92 10.10
N PHE A 55 -0.19 -8.02 9.14
CA PHE A 55 -1.18 -8.17 8.06
C PHE A 55 -0.55 -8.01 6.66
N PRO A 56 0.60 -8.66 6.36
CA PRO A 56 1.28 -8.50 5.07
C PRO A 56 0.36 -8.85 3.88
N HIS A 57 -0.49 -9.87 4.05
CA HIS A 57 -1.45 -10.30 3.04
C HIS A 57 -2.46 -9.22 2.66
N LYS A 58 -2.86 -8.34 3.59
CA LYS A 58 -3.80 -7.24 3.29
C LYS A 58 -3.09 -6.15 2.50
N VAL A 59 -1.85 -5.84 2.86
CA VAL A 59 -1.02 -4.83 2.18
C VAL A 59 -0.77 -5.24 0.74
N VAL A 60 -0.22 -6.44 0.53
CA VAL A 60 0.10 -6.97 -0.80
C VAL A 60 -1.16 -7.07 -1.67
N LYS A 61 -2.26 -7.60 -1.12
CA LYS A 61 -3.54 -7.71 -1.84
C LYS A 61 -4.08 -6.33 -2.24
N GLY A 62 -4.07 -5.36 -1.33
CA GLY A 62 -4.54 -4.01 -1.60
C GLY A 62 -3.73 -3.33 -2.70
N LEU A 63 -2.40 -3.45 -2.65
CA LEU A 63 -1.51 -2.90 -3.65
C LEU A 63 -1.72 -3.54 -5.03
N ASN A 64 -1.86 -4.87 -5.09
CA ASN A 64 -2.17 -5.59 -6.32
C ASN A 64 -3.53 -5.17 -6.92
N HIS A 65 -4.55 -4.95 -6.09
CA HIS A 65 -5.84 -4.45 -6.57
C HIS A 65 -5.73 -3.06 -7.19
N LEU A 66 -4.95 -2.16 -6.59
CA LEU A 66 -4.72 -0.82 -7.14
C LEU A 66 -3.93 -0.87 -8.45
N LYS A 67 -2.89 -1.70 -8.52
CA LYS A 67 -2.11 -1.98 -9.72
C LYS A 67 -3.02 -2.42 -10.88
N ASN A 68 -3.84 -3.44 -10.64
CA ASN A 68 -4.77 -3.96 -11.63
C ASN A 68 -5.86 -2.96 -12.04
N TYR A 69 -6.40 -2.20 -11.08
CA TYR A 69 -7.45 -1.22 -11.37
C TYR A 69 -6.97 -0.07 -12.25
N THR A 70 -5.70 0.33 -12.12
CA THR A 70 -5.14 1.47 -12.88
C THR A 70 -4.33 1.07 -14.09
N GLY A 71 -3.98 -0.21 -14.22
CA GLY A 71 -3.10 -0.72 -15.27
C GLY A 71 -1.62 -0.44 -15.03
N ALA A 72 -1.22 -0.14 -13.79
CA ALA A 72 0.18 0.10 -13.46
C ALA A 72 1.03 -1.16 -13.64
N ASN A 73 2.23 -1.02 -14.19
CA ASN A 73 3.11 -2.17 -14.43
C ASN A 73 3.93 -2.55 -13.18
N ASN A 74 4.17 -1.60 -12.29
CA ASN A 74 5.09 -1.78 -11.18
C ASN A 74 4.46 -1.39 -9.84
N ALA A 75 4.86 -2.09 -8.79
CA ALA A 75 4.56 -1.72 -7.43
C ALA A 75 5.77 -2.06 -6.55
N VAL A 76 5.99 -1.29 -5.49
CA VAL A 76 7.06 -1.52 -4.52
C VAL A 76 6.58 -1.20 -3.11
N ILE A 77 7.10 -1.92 -2.11
CA ILE A 77 6.89 -1.62 -0.69
C ILE A 77 8.19 -1.10 -0.08
N ALA A 78 8.19 0.17 0.34
CA ALA A 78 9.37 0.82 0.90
C ALA A 78 9.36 0.76 2.44
N LEU A 79 10.38 0.16 3.03
CA LEU A 79 10.53 -0.03 4.48
C LEU A 79 11.93 0.35 4.95
N LYS A 80 12.07 0.73 6.22
CA LYS A 80 13.39 0.90 6.83
C LYS A 80 14.07 -0.46 7.03
N GLY A 81 15.36 -0.55 6.74
CA GLY A 81 16.13 -1.79 6.84
C GLY A 81 16.15 -2.43 8.24
N LYS A 82 15.87 -1.65 9.30
CA LYS A 82 15.75 -2.14 10.68
C LYS A 82 14.42 -2.86 10.97
N TYR A 83 13.40 -2.74 10.12
CA TYR A 83 12.09 -3.37 10.31
C TYR A 83 12.10 -4.85 9.85
N LYS A 84 12.99 -5.65 10.45
CA LYS A 84 13.28 -7.04 10.05
C LYS A 84 12.04 -7.93 10.04
N ASN A 85 11.15 -7.77 11.02
CA ASN A 85 9.91 -8.54 11.10
C ASN A 85 8.95 -8.25 9.94
N ALA A 86 8.76 -6.96 9.60
CA ALA A 86 7.92 -6.56 8.47
C ALA A 86 8.50 -7.03 7.13
N LEU A 87 9.82 -6.87 6.93
CA LEU A 87 10.52 -7.34 5.74
C LEU A 87 10.34 -8.85 5.54
N LYS A 88 10.56 -9.65 6.59
CA LYS A 88 10.37 -11.11 6.54
C LYS A 88 8.92 -11.49 6.23
N ALA A 89 7.96 -10.84 6.89
CA ALA A 89 6.54 -11.13 6.73
C ALA A 89 6.05 -10.82 5.30
N LEU A 90 6.47 -9.69 4.73
CA LEU A 90 6.13 -9.31 3.35
C LEU A 90 6.79 -10.23 2.33
N ASN A 91 8.10 -10.48 2.45
CA ASN A 91 8.81 -11.36 1.51
C ASN A 91 8.20 -12.76 1.46
N ASN A 92 7.89 -13.34 2.63
CA ASN A 92 7.20 -14.64 2.68
C ASN A 92 5.82 -14.58 1.99
N ASN A 93 5.11 -13.47 2.09
CA ASN A 93 3.80 -13.32 1.46
C ASN A 93 3.89 -13.16 -0.07
N LEU A 94 4.89 -12.43 -0.55
CA LEU A 94 5.14 -12.20 -1.98
C LEU A 94 5.54 -13.50 -2.68
N VAL A 95 6.52 -14.23 -2.14
CA VAL A 95 7.01 -15.50 -2.69
C VAL A 95 5.89 -16.53 -2.78
N ASN A 96 5.10 -16.69 -1.71
CA ASN A 96 4.03 -17.70 -1.66
C ASN A 96 2.88 -17.43 -2.64
N LYS A 97 2.75 -16.21 -3.17
CA LYS A 97 1.62 -15.80 -4.01
C LYS A 97 2.01 -15.37 -5.42
N GLY A 98 3.30 -15.31 -5.74
CA GLY A 98 3.78 -14.93 -7.06
C GLY A 98 3.39 -13.52 -7.48
N PHE A 99 3.28 -12.59 -6.52
CA PHE A 99 3.04 -11.19 -6.84
C PHE A 99 4.34 -10.51 -7.27
N ASP A 100 4.28 -9.78 -8.37
CA ASP A 100 5.36 -8.91 -8.85
C ASP A 100 5.20 -7.50 -8.26
N ILE A 101 5.67 -7.37 -7.01
CA ILE A 101 5.57 -6.22 -6.08
C ILE A 101 6.81 -6.17 -5.18
#